data_AF-A0A5J9W5X9-F1
#
_entry.id   AF-A0A5J9W5X9-F1
#
_cell.length_a   1.000
_cell.length_b   1.000
_cell.length_c   1.000
_cell.angle_alpha   90.00
_cell.angle_beta   90.00
_cell.angle_gamma   90.00
#
_symmetry.space_group_name_H-M   'P 1'
#
loop_
_entity.id
_entity.type
_entity.pdbx_description
1 polymer ?
#
loop_
_entity_poly.entity_id
_entity_poly.type
_entity_poly.pdbx_seq_one_letter_code
_entity_poly.pdbx_strand_id
1 'polypeptide(L)'
;VSMLLEQTGRGSDIKVKPMFDGDHMWYKVNDCRMVVVPVKANGTWATYLWDFQKKRIIVLDPVLMGTTASNIKMHHEGIVTILHEFLITCMEIYVPGFNTEAHGYDVWEKDYSINAGQPCNRDKSALFALHYGRYFNGQEVIFQLNE
;
A
#
# COMPACT_ATOMS: atom_id res chain seq x y z
N VAL A 1 -4.50 -11.07 -0.67
CA VAL A 1 -5.44 -10.69 -1.75
C VAL A 1 -4.70 -9.69 -2.62
N SER A 2 -4.33 -10.09 -3.84
CA SER A 2 -3.55 -9.27 -4.77
C SER A 2 -4.52 -8.45 -5.62
N MET A 3 -4.46 -7.11 -5.55
CA MET A 3 -5.19 -6.26 -6.49
C MET A 3 -4.41 -6.18 -7.81
N LEU A 4 -4.89 -6.92 -8.80
CA LEU A 4 -4.46 -6.78 -10.19
C LEU A 4 -5.11 -5.52 -10.76
N LEU A 5 -4.36 -4.43 -10.83
CA LEU A 5 -4.68 -3.29 -11.69
C LEU A 5 -4.12 -3.58 -13.09
N GLU A 6 -4.74 -4.51 -13.80
CA GLU A 6 -4.53 -4.61 -15.23
C GLU A 6 -5.87 -4.70 -15.96
N GLN A 7 -6.03 -3.77 -16.89
CA GLN A 7 -6.91 -3.76 -18.06
C GLN A 7 -8.26 -3.05 -17.95
N THR A 8 -8.38 -2.10 -18.88
CA THR A 8 -9.56 -1.45 -19.42
C THR A 8 -10.72 -2.43 -19.63
N GLY A 9 -11.52 -2.64 -18.58
CA GLY A 9 -12.80 -3.30 -18.63
C GLY A 9 -13.74 -2.50 -17.74
N ARG A 10 -14.98 -2.25 -18.20
CA ARG A 10 -16.03 -1.71 -17.32
C ARG A 10 -16.03 -2.55 -16.04
N GLY A 11 -15.72 -1.91 -14.91
CA GLY A 11 -15.57 -2.56 -13.62
C GLY A 11 -16.90 -3.17 -13.17
N SER A 12 -17.11 -4.43 -13.52
CA SER A 12 -18.18 -5.25 -12.97
C SER A 12 -17.56 -6.44 -12.25
N ASP A 13 -17.90 -6.55 -10.96
CA ASP A 13 -17.84 -7.76 -10.12
C ASP A 13 -16.65 -8.03 -9.20
N ILE A 14 -15.85 -7.02 -8.84
CA ILE A 14 -15.21 -7.07 -7.50
C ILE A 14 -16.18 -6.40 -6.53
N LYS A 15 -16.88 -7.21 -5.72
CA LYS A 15 -17.61 -6.69 -4.56
C LYS A 15 -16.57 -6.21 -3.55
N VAL A 16 -16.25 -4.91 -3.60
CA VAL A 16 -15.29 -4.26 -2.70
C VAL A 16 -15.88 -4.11 -1.29
N LYS A 17 -17.20 -3.89 -1.17
CA LYS A 17 -17.89 -3.72 0.13
C LYS A 17 -17.59 -4.83 1.15
N PRO A 18 -17.69 -6.13 0.81
CA PRO A 18 -17.29 -7.21 1.71
C PRO A 18 -15.86 -7.09 2.25
N MET A 19 -14.91 -6.47 1.55
CA MET A 19 -13.54 -6.32 2.06
C MET A 19 -13.43 -5.31 3.21
N PHE A 20 -14.44 -4.45 3.38
CA PHE A 20 -14.45 -3.36 4.35
C PHE A 20 -15.63 -3.42 5.32
N ASP A 21 -16.60 -4.31 5.11
CA ASP A 21 -17.82 -4.40 5.90
C ASP A 21 -18.51 -5.76 5.72
N GLY A 22 -18.94 -6.38 6.83
CA GLY A 22 -19.71 -7.63 6.86
C GLY A 22 -19.40 -8.54 8.05
N ASP A 23 -20.32 -9.46 8.36
CA ASP A 23 -20.29 -10.32 9.57
C ASP A 23 -19.05 -11.23 9.69
N HIS A 24 -18.31 -11.40 8.59
CA HIS A 24 -17.07 -12.17 8.55
C HIS A 24 -15.85 -11.39 9.08
N MET A 25 -15.98 -10.06 9.26
CA MET A 25 -14.94 -9.25 9.86
C MET A 25 -15.17 -9.14 11.36
N TRP A 26 -14.18 -9.61 12.12
CA TRP A 26 -14.16 -9.56 13.58
C TRP A 26 -13.49 -8.28 14.11
N TYR A 27 -13.13 -7.35 13.23
CA TYR A 27 -12.52 -6.06 13.53
C TYR A 27 -13.23 -4.93 12.77
N LYS A 28 -13.16 -3.70 13.28
CA LYS A 28 -13.59 -2.52 12.53
C LYS A 28 -12.42 -2.01 11.71
N VAL A 29 -12.63 -1.75 10.42
CA VAL A 29 -11.59 -1.20 9.54
C VAL A 29 -11.03 0.12 10.08
N ASN A 30 -11.86 0.91 10.77
CA ASN A 30 -11.46 2.19 11.36
C ASN A 30 -10.46 2.04 12.50
N ASP A 31 -10.41 0.87 13.12
CA ASP A 31 -9.47 0.57 14.21
C ASP A 31 -8.11 0.11 13.64
N CYS A 32 -8.03 -0.18 12.34
CA CYS A 32 -6.77 -0.52 11.69
C CYS A 32 -5.86 0.70 11.62
N ARG A 33 -4.68 0.60 12.25
CA ARG A 33 -3.61 1.61 12.12
C ARG A 33 -3.18 1.81 10.66
N MET A 34 -3.08 0.71 9.91
CA MET A 34 -2.41 0.70 8.61
C MET A 34 -3.17 -0.11 7.58
N VAL A 35 -3.26 0.43 6.36
CA VAL A 35 -3.69 -0.29 5.17
C VAL A 35 -2.46 -0.66 4.36
N VAL A 36 -2.33 -1.94 3.97
CA VAL A 36 -1.15 -2.49 3.28
C VAL A 36 -1.58 -3.05 1.93
N VAL A 37 -0.95 -2.57 0.86
CA VAL A 37 -1.35 -2.89 -0.51
C VAL A 37 -0.11 -3.28 -1.33
N PRO A 38 0.14 -4.58 -1.55
CA PRO A 38 1.08 -5.04 -2.56
C PRO A 38 0.51 -4.79 -3.95
N VAL A 39 1.27 -4.11 -4.81
CA VAL A 39 0.86 -3.73 -6.17
C VAL A 39 1.96 -4.09 -7.16
N LYS A 40 1.55 -4.67 -8.29
CA LYS A 40 2.42 -4.87 -9.44
C LYS A 40 2.45 -3.59 -10.28
N ALA A 41 3.63 -3.02 -10.47
CA ALA A 41 3.85 -1.81 -11.26
C ALA A 41 5.07 -2.01 -12.16
N ASN A 42 4.96 -1.68 -13.45
CA ASN A 42 6.08 -1.75 -14.42
C ASN A 42 6.81 -3.12 -14.44
N GLY A 43 6.07 -4.21 -14.20
CA GLY A 43 6.59 -5.57 -14.23
C GLY A 43 7.30 -6.03 -12.94
N THR A 44 7.35 -5.22 -11.90
CA THR A 44 7.84 -5.59 -10.56
C THR A 44 6.75 -5.35 -9.52
N TRP A 45 6.95 -5.85 -8.30
CA TRP A 45 6.01 -5.64 -7.19
C TRP A 45 6.62 -4.75 -6.12
N ALA A 46 5.81 -3.85 -5.58
CA ALA A 46 6.11 -3.01 -4.43
C ALA A 46 4.96 -3.03 -3.43
N THR A 47 5.22 -2.64 -2.19
CA THR A 47 4.21 -2.57 -1.13
C THR A 47 4.00 -1.13 -0.69
N TYR A 48 2.74 -0.71 -0.74
CA TYR A 48 2.29 0.62 -0.39
C TYR A 48 1.55 0.54 0.94
N LEU A 49 1.87 1.42 1.87
CA LEU A 49 1.30 1.40 3.20
C LEU A 49 0.78 2.78 3.57
N TRP A 50 -0.46 2.86 4.04
CA TRP A 50 -1.04 4.07 4.60
C TRP A 50 -1.15 3.91 6.11
N ASP A 51 -0.27 4.59 6.85
CA ASP A 51 -0.33 4.68 8.32
C ASP A 51 -1.23 5.85 8.72
N PHE A 52 -2.50 5.55 9.06
CA PHE A 52 -3.49 6.56 9.42
C PHE A 52 -3.16 7.25 10.74
N GLN A 53 -2.49 6.56 11.66
CA GLN A 53 -2.09 7.12 12.94
C GLN A 53 -0.98 8.17 12.78
N LYS A 54 -0.01 7.90 11.89
CA LYS A 54 1.10 8.82 11.61
C LYS A 54 0.84 9.79 10.46
N LYS A 55 -0.29 9.65 9.74
CA LYS A 55 -0.58 10.34 8.47
C LYS A 55 0.59 10.24 7.49
N ARG A 56 1.06 9.01 7.27
CA ARG A 56 2.24 8.72 6.46
C ARG A 56 1.94 7.66 5.41
N ILE A 57 2.36 7.92 4.18
CA ILE A 57 2.35 6.96 3.08
C ILE A 57 3.78 6.42 2.92
N ILE A 58 3.93 5.11 2.91
CA ILE A 58 5.23 4.45 2.85
C ILE A 58 5.25 3.56 1.60
N VAL A 59 6.30 3.69 0.80
CA VAL A 59 6.51 2.88 -0.39
C VAL A 59 7.75 2.02 -0.18
N LEU A 60 7.54 0.71 -0.20
CA LEU A 60 8.59 -0.30 -0.08
C LEU A 60 8.72 -1.03 -1.41
N ASP A 61 9.69 -0.65 -2.24
CA ASP A 61 10.04 -1.38 -3.45
C ASP A 61 11.30 -2.21 -3.20
N PRO A 62 11.21 -3.56 -3.21
CA PRO A 62 12.36 -4.43 -2.96
C PRO A 62 13.40 -4.42 -4.09
N VAL A 63 13.04 -4.03 -5.31
CA VAL A 63 13.96 -3.94 -6.46
C VAL A 63 14.72 -2.62 -6.45
N LEU A 64 14.11 -1.55 -5.96
CA LEU A 64 14.72 -0.22 -5.85
C LEU A 64 15.32 0.07 -4.47
N MET A 65 15.28 -0.91 -3.55
CA MET A 65 15.89 -0.80 -2.23
C MET A 65 17.41 -0.58 -2.37
N GLY A 66 17.97 0.35 -1.59
CA GLY A 66 19.38 0.77 -1.68
C GLY A 66 19.66 1.84 -2.75
N THR A 67 18.67 2.24 -3.56
CA THR A 67 18.79 3.38 -4.48
C THR A 67 18.46 4.71 -3.79
N THR A 68 18.19 5.78 -4.54
CA THR A 68 17.80 7.07 -3.97
C THR A 68 16.28 7.16 -3.80
N ALA A 69 15.84 7.88 -2.76
CA ALA A 69 14.41 8.14 -2.54
C ALA A 69 13.76 8.83 -3.76
N SER A 70 14.50 9.69 -4.47
CA SER A 70 14.04 10.34 -5.70
C SER A 70 13.75 9.34 -6.83
N ASN A 71 14.54 8.26 -6.95
CA ASN A 71 14.28 7.22 -7.95
C ASN A 71 12.99 6.47 -7.61
N ILE A 72 12.83 6.04 -6.36
CA ILE A 72 11.59 5.38 -5.92
C ILE A 72 10.39 6.32 -6.12
N LYS A 73 10.51 7.59 -5.74
CA LYS A 73 9.47 8.61 -5.96
C LYS A 73 9.08 8.71 -7.43
N MET A 74 10.04 8.86 -8.34
CA MET A 74 9.80 8.95 -9.78
C MET A 74 9.01 7.75 -10.32
N HIS A 75 9.28 6.55 -9.80
CA HIS A 75 8.61 5.32 -10.23
C HIS A 75 7.20 5.15 -9.65
N HIS A 76 6.94 5.64 -8.43
CA HIS A 76 5.74 5.29 -7.68
C HIS A 76 4.77 6.45 -7.43
N GLU A 77 5.18 7.72 -7.48
CA GLU A 77 4.33 8.89 -7.13
C GLU A 77 2.96 8.83 -7.79
N GLY A 78 2.89 8.63 -9.11
CA GLY A 78 1.61 8.58 -9.82
C GLY A 78 0.68 7.46 -9.34
N ILE A 79 1.25 6.30 -8.98
CA ILE A 79 0.48 5.17 -8.44
C ILE A 79 0.02 5.49 -7.02
N VAL A 80 0.88 6.09 -6.19
CA VAL A 80 0.53 6.50 -4.84
C VAL A 80 -0.65 7.47 -4.86
N THR A 81 -0.62 8.49 -5.72
CA THR A 81 -1.69 9.49 -5.84
C THR A 81 -3.02 8.82 -6.16
N ILE A 82 -3.04 7.94 -7.17
CA ILE A 82 -4.25 7.23 -7.60
C ILE A 82 -4.79 6.32 -6.50
N LEU A 83 -3.92 5.49 -5.90
CA LEU A 83 -4.34 4.57 -4.83
C LEU A 83 -4.83 5.31 -3.59
N HIS A 84 -4.21 6.44 -3.26
CA HIS A 84 -4.63 7.27 -2.14
C HIS A 84 -6.04 7.83 -2.38
N GLU A 85 -6.31 8.41 -3.55
CA GLU A 85 -7.65 8.90 -3.92
C GLU A 85 -8.70 7.79 -3.77
N PHE A 86 -8.47 6.62 -4.39
CA PHE A 86 -9.39 5.50 -4.28
C PHE A 86 -9.57 4.98 -2.85
N LEU A 87 -8.51 4.94 -2.05
CA LEU A 87 -8.58 4.53 -0.65
C LEU A 87 -9.45 5.49 0.16
N ILE A 88 -9.22 6.81 0.01
CA ILE A 88 -10.01 7.83 0.71
C ILE A 88 -11.48 7.78 0.28
N THR A 89 -11.78 7.61 -1.01
CA THR A 89 -13.16 7.39 -1.49
C THR A 89 -13.79 6.13 -0.90
N CYS A 90 -13.04 5.02 -0.81
CA CYS A 90 -13.55 3.81 -0.16
C CYS A 90 -13.84 4.05 1.33
N MET A 91 -12.96 4.75 2.04
CA MET A 91 -13.19 5.09 3.44
C MET A 91 -14.44 5.97 3.57
N GLU A 92 -14.62 7.01 2.76
CA GLU A 92 -15.82 7.85 2.79
C GLU A 92 -17.12 7.03 2.62
N ILE A 93 -17.13 6.08 1.70
CA ILE A 93 -18.32 5.27 1.39
C ILE A 93 -18.62 4.25 2.49
N TYR A 94 -17.59 3.60 3.05
CA TYR A 94 -17.76 2.44 3.91
C TYR A 94 -17.53 2.71 5.40
N VAL A 95 -16.98 3.87 5.76
CA VAL A 95 -16.65 4.26 7.13
C VAL A 95 -17.55 5.42 7.59
N PRO A 96 -18.57 5.15 8.42
CA PRO A 96 -19.42 6.21 8.96
C PRO A 96 -18.62 7.28 9.72
N GLY A 97 -18.81 8.54 9.34
CA GLY A 97 -18.15 9.68 9.98
C GLY A 97 -16.69 9.90 9.60
N PHE A 98 -16.20 9.25 8.53
CA PHE A 98 -14.84 9.49 8.03
C PHE A 98 -14.66 10.95 7.56
N ASN A 99 -13.66 11.64 8.09
CA ASN A 99 -13.35 13.03 7.72
C ASN A 99 -12.38 13.08 6.53
N THR A 100 -12.92 13.04 5.31
CA THR A 100 -12.13 13.05 4.06
C THR A 100 -11.22 14.27 3.93
N GLU A 101 -11.67 15.46 4.35
CA GLU A 101 -10.89 16.71 4.28
C GLU A 101 -9.57 16.62 5.07
N ALA A 102 -9.59 15.94 6.22
CA ALA A 102 -8.40 15.75 7.05
C ALA A 102 -7.37 14.75 6.48
N HIS A 103 -7.71 14.11 5.36
CA HIS A 103 -6.94 13.05 4.73
C HIS A 103 -6.56 13.33 3.27
N GLY A 104 -6.64 14.58 2.79
CA GLY A 104 -6.17 14.94 1.44
C GLY A 104 -4.69 14.61 1.21
N TYR A 105 -4.33 14.28 -0.04
CA TYR A 105 -3.03 13.73 -0.41
C TYR A 105 -1.84 14.52 0.15
N ASP A 106 -1.84 15.84 -0.01
CA ASP A 106 -0.72 16.71 0.37
C ASP A 106 -0.49 16.79 1.88
N VAL A 107 -1.49 16.45 2.70
CA VAL A 107 -1.42 16.46 4.16
C VAL A 107 -0.57 15.30 4.69
N TRP A 108 -0.43 14.22 3.91
CA TRP A 108 0.32 13.04 4.33
C TRP A 108 1.81 13.19 4.02
N GLU A 109 2.67 12.78 4.96
CA GLU A 109 4.10 12.60 4.70
C GLU A 109 4.31 11.41 3.75
N LYS A 110 5.24 11.51 2.81
CA LYS A 110 5.59 10.41 1.89
C LYS A 110 7.01 9.92 2.20
N ASP A 111 7.11 8.63 2.52
CA ASP A 111 8.35 7.91 2.73
C ASP A 111 8.60 6.96 1.56
N TYR A 112 9.58 7.31 0.74
CA TYR A 112 10.09 6.44 -0.31
C TYR A 112 11.33 5.73 0.24
N SER A 113 11.09 4.65 1.00
CA SER A 113 12.11 4.06 1.87
C SER A 113 13.17 3.33 1.07
N ILE A 114 14.44 3.63 1.37
CA ILE A 114 15.60 3.07 0.67
C ILE A 114 16.30 1.95 1.44
N ASN A 115 15.98 1.76 2.72
CA ASN A 115 16.69 0.86 3.62
C ASN A 115 15.78 0.15 4.64
N ALA A 116 14.46 0.12 4.38
CA ALA A 116 13.49 -0.48 5.29
C ALA A 116 13.41 -2.02 5.20
N GLY A 117 14.06 -2.64 4.21
CA GLY A 117 14.04 -4.09 4.00
C GLY A 117 15.18 -4.59 3.11
N GLN A 118 15.22 -5.91 2.87
CA GLN A 118 16.24 -6.57 2.05
C GLN A 118 15.97 -6.43 0.54
N PRO A 119 16.92 -5.95 -0.28
CA PRO A 119 16.74 -5.86 -1.72
C PRO A 119 16.55 -7.24 -2.39
N CYS A 120 15.89 -7.27 -3.53
CA CYS A 120 15.77 -8.48 -4.35
C CYS A 120 15.85 -8.21 -5.86
N ASN A 121 16.03 -9.28 -6.62
CA ASN A 121 15.90 -9.24 -8.08
C ASN A 121 14.43 -9.17 -8.50
N ARG A 122 14.18 -8.68 -9.72
CA ARG A 122 12.83 -8.47 -10.29
C ARG A 122 11.93 -9.70 -10.19
N ASP A 123 12.48 -10.89 -10.46
CA ASP A 123 11.74 -12.15 -10.51
C ASP A 123 11.19 -12.57 -9.13
N LYS A 124 11.78 -12.06 -8.04
CA LYS A 124 11.36 -12.36 -6.67
C LYS A 124 10.54 -11.24 -6.04
N SER A 125 10.35 -10.12 -6.74
CA SER A 125 9.72 -8.92 -6.21
C SER A 125 8.34 -9.19 -5.61
N ALA A 126 7.55 -10.09 -6.19
CA ALA A 126 6.23 -10.47 -5.67
C ALA A 126 6.30 -11.05 -4.25
N LEU A 127 7.22 -11.99 -4.04
CA LEU A 127 7.41 -12.65 -2.75
C LEU A 127 7.92 -11.65 -1.71
N PHE A 128 8.88 -10.79 -2.09
CA PHE A 128 9.42 -9.75 -1.21
C PHE A 128 8.39 -8.68 -0.86
N ALA A 129 7.56 -8.23 -1.81
CA ALA A 129 6.49 -7.29 -1.53
C ALA A 129 5.48 -7.86 -0.52
N LEU A 130 5.07 -9.13 -0.69
CA LEU A 130 4.20 -9.80 0.28
C LEU A 130 4.88 -9.93 1.65
N HIS A 131 6.16 -10.30 1.68
CA HIS A 131 6.95 -10.41 2.90
C HIS A 131 7.07 -9.06 3.62
N TYR A 132 7.37 -7.98 2.89
CA TYR A 132 7.37 -6.61 3.41
C TYR A 132 6.03 -6.26 4.01
N GLY A 133 4.93 -6.48 3.29
CA GLY A 133 3.59 -6.16 3.79
C GLY A 133 3.21 -6.93 5.06
N ARG A 134 3.71 -8.16 5.21
CA ARG A 134 3.44 -8.99 6.40
C ARG A 134 4.27 -8.57 7.61
N TYR A 135 5.52 -8.17 7.42
CA TYR A 135 6.50 -8.02 8.49
C TYR A 135 7.00 -6.59 8.68
N PHE A 136 6.41 -5.61 8.00
CA PHE A 136 6.70 -4.22 8.27
C PHE A 136 6.02 -3.74 9.55
N ASN A 137 6.78 -3.17 10.48
CA ASN A 137 6.27 -2.71 11.79
C ASN A 137 5.86 -1.21 11.81
N GLY A 138 5.99 -0.52 10.68
CA GLY A 138 5.83 0.92 10.57
C GLY A 138 7.13 1.73 10.51
N GLN A 139 8.27 1.06 10.50
CA GLN A 139 9.60 1.65 10.34
C GLN A 139 10.50 0.76 9.49
N GLU A 140 10.50 -0.55 9.74
CA GLU A 140 11.33 -1.52 9.03
C GLU A 140 10.63 -2.89 8.94
N VAL A 141 11.15 -3.74 8.05
CA VAL A 141 10.74 -5.13 7.91
C VAL A 141 11.54 -5.98 8.91
N ILE A 142 10.87 -6.50 9.94
CA ILE A 142 11.53 -7.11 11.12
C ILE A 142 11.98 -8.57 10.95
N PHE A 143 11.75 -9.17 9.79
CA PHE A 143 12.25 -10.50 9.46
C PHE A 143 12.95 -10.46 8.11
N GLN A 144 14.09 -11.14 8.01
CA GLN A 144 14.73 -11.38 6.71
C GLN A 144 14.06 -12.56 6.01
N LEU A 145 13.98 -12.48 4.69
CA LEU A 145 13.51 -13.59 3.89
C LEU A 145 14.74 -14.46 3.56
N ASN A 146 14.86 -15.60 4.22
CA ASN A 146 15.90 -16.57 3.92
C ASN A 146 15.57 -17.22 2.57
N GLU A 147 16.49 -17.08 1.61
CA GLU A 147 16.41 -17.72 0.29
C GLU A 147 17.13 -19.07 0.27
#